data_AF-A0A6V7HSY2-F1
#
_entry.id   AF-A0A6V7HSY2-F1
#
_cell.length_a   1.000
_cell.length_b   1.000
_cell.length_c   1.000
_cell.angle_alpha   90.00
_cell.angle_beta   90.00
_cell.angle_gamma   90.00
#
_symmetry.space_group_name_H-M   'P 1'
#
loop_
_entity.id
_entity.type
_entity.pdbx_description
1 polymer ?
#
loop_
_entity_poly.entity_id
_entity_poly.type
_entity_poly.pdbx_seq_one_letter_code
_entity_poly.pdbx_strand_id
1 'polypeptide(L)'
;LEFTVIQGGAEWFDHILNNNTPESDTDDDALKFHIKVIQLIRADLQRAIEIYDRMFIKKVNFPYARTLYIYYEKRISDMCTIIIEDVCLRLKRIEVEKDDDAELTLGTTLFELYLTLQRYAVLGTVFCINGLEHLKIQSYHEWFRAGVGHWLDIAVYKALKRISRAVEFDTLQPVDSSVQYSSSAVDTLTIFYQIKVFWTQLAWPDVEGSYTFIAKIIDDICKCSISYADMMAAKAEKVDQQALESENAGSVYDKKFEVSTAWCFAINNIDYIRTSIEPLANDLGLQKIIDLLGENKTQQEADRCRQTLQLIIDNATDTVKNKIIDLLEVVANKMQPAMS
;
A
#
# COMPACT_ATOMS: atom_id res chain seq x y z
N LEU A 1 -20.93 27.12 31.11
CA LEU A 1 -20.13 27.43 29.91
C LEU A 1 -19.95 26.18 29.05
N GLU A 2 -19.41 25.10 29.61
CA GLU A 2 -19.26 23.81 28.91
C GLU A 2 -20.55 23.34 28.22
N PHE A 3 -21.67 23.29 28.94
CA PHE A 3 -22.98 22.94 28.36
C PHE A 3 -23.35 23.79 27.15
N THR A 4 -23.12 25.11 27.21
CA THR A 4 -23.43 26.04 26.11
C THR A 4 -22.55 25.79 24.89
N VAL A 5 -21.27 25.48 25.10
CA VAL A 5 -20.32 25.15 24.02
C VAL A 5 -20.68 23.82 23.37
N ILE A 6 -21.03 22.81 24.18
CA ILE A 6 -21.50 21.51 23.69
C ILE A 6 -22.80 21.69 22.90
N GLN A 7 -23.74 22.50 23.39
CA GLN A 7 -25.00 22.77 22.69
C GLN A 7 -24.77 23.44 21.33
N GLY A 8 -23.91 24.46 21.27
CA GLY A 8 -23.54 25.09 19.99
C GLY A 8 -22.83 24.13 19.04
N GLY A 9 -21.97 23.26 19.58
CA GLY A 9 -21.33 22.19 18.82
C GLY A 9 -22.35 21.20 18.24
N ALA A 10 -23.35 20.82 19.04
CA ALA A 10 -24.43 19.92 18.62
C ALA A 10 -25.28 20.53 17.50
N GLU A 11 -25.70 21.78 17.65
CA GLU A 11 -26.46 22.51 16.63
C GLU A 11 -25.69 22.61 15.31
N TRP A 12 -24.37 22.86 15.38
CA TRP A 12 -23.52 22.89 14.19
C TRP A 12 -23.34 21.50 13.55
N PHE A 13 -23.19 20.45 14.36
CA PHE A 13 -23.11 19.08 13.88
C PHE A 13 -24.39 18.68 13.14
N ASP A 14 -25.55 18.94 13.74
CA ASP A 14 -26.84 18.65 13.14
C ASP A 14 -27.07 19.50 11.89
N HIS A 15 -26.61 20.77 11.87
CA HIS A 15 -26.60 21.59 10.67
C HIS A 15 -25.77 20.96 9.54
N ILE A 16 -24.58 20.41 9.84
CA ILE A 16 -23.77 19.70 8.83
C ILE A 16 -24.52 18.48 8.32
N LEU A 17 -25.09 17.65 9.19
CA LEU A 17 -25.82 16.45 8.77
C LEU A 17 -27.07 16.79 7.94
N ASN A 18 -27.81 17.84 8.28
CA ASN A 18 -29.04 18.20 7.56
C ASN A 18 -28.77 18.83 6.18
N ASN A 19 -27.58 19.39 5.95
CA ASN A 19 -27.21 20.01 4.68
C ASN A 19 -26.34 19.11 3.79
N ASN A 20 -26.10 17.87 4.19
CA ASN A 20 -25.34 16.90 3.43
C ASN A 20 -26.09 15.57 3.45
N THR A 21 -26.25 14.93 2.29
CA THR A 21 -26.83 13.60 2.19
C THR A 21 -25.96 12.76 1.25
N PRO A 22 -25.93 11.43 1.42
CA PRO A 22 -25.39 10.54 0.39
C PRO A 22 -26.07 10.79 -0.96
N GLU A 23 -25.32 10.63 -2.05
CA GLU A 23 -25.87 10.79 -3.41
C GLU A 23 -26.77 9.61 -3.80
N SER A 24 -26.48 8.42 -3.25
CA SER A 24 -27.27 7.19 -3.41
C SER A 24 -27.18 6.30 -2.16
N ASP A 25 -27.94 5.21 -2.14
CA ASP A 25 -27.94 4.20 -1.07
C ASP A 25 -26.78 3.18 -1.19
N THR A 26 -25.71 3.54 -1.91
CA THR A 26 -24.53 2.68 -2.04
C THR A 26 -23.55 2.86 -0.88
N ASP A 27 -22.79 1.82 -0.57
CA ASP A 27 -21.75 1.87 0.46
C ASP A 27 -20.69 2.95 0.14
N ASP A 28 -20.31 3.07 -1.14
CA ASP A 28 -19.33 4.06 -1.58
C ASP A 28 -19.79 5.51 -1.31
N ASP A 29 -21.02 5.84 -1.66
CA ASP A 29 -21.57 7.18 -1.41
C ASP A 29 -21.83 7.44 0.08
N ALA A 30 -22.18 6.39 0.84
CA ALA A 30 -22.27 6.49 2.28
C ALA A 30 -20.89 6.80 2.90
N LEU A 31 -19.82 6.13 2.49
CA LEU A 31 -18.46 6.43 2.97
C LEU A 31 -18.01 7.85 2.58
N LYS A 32 -18.26 8.29 1.33
CA LYS A 32 -17.99 9.68 0.89
C LYS A 32 -18.72 10.71 1.75
N PHE A 33 -19.97 10.44 2.11
CA PHE A 33 -20.72 11.30 3.02
C PHE A 33 -20.02 11.42 4.39
N HIS A 34 -19.57 10.30 4.98
CA HIS A 34 -18.84 10.32 6.26
C HIS A 34 -17.52 11.11 6.16
N ILE A 35 -16.76 10.91 5.07
CA ILE A 35 -15.54 11.67 4.79
C ILE A 35 -15.84 13.17 4.78
N LYS A 36 -16.88 13.59 4.04
CA LYS A 36 -17.29 15.00 3.93
C LYS A 36 -17.68 15.59 5.30
N VAL A 37 -18.46 14.87 6.09
CA VAL A 37 -18.85 15.30 7.45
C VAL A 37 -17.61 15.50 8.33
N ILE A 38 -16.68 14.54 8.37
CA ILE A 38 -15.45 14.67 9.18
C ILE A 38 -14.61 15.85 8.73
N GLN A 39 -14.49 16.09 7.41
CA GLN A 39 -13.75 17.23 6.87
C GLN A 39 -14.37 18.57 7.28
N LEU A 40 -15.70 18.71 7.23
CA LEU A 40 -16.41 19.91 7.67
C LEU A 40 -16.26 20.17 9.18
N ILE A 41 -16.34 19.12 9.99
CA ILE A 41 -16.11 19.21 11.43
C ILE A 41 -14.66 19.59 11.74
N ARG A 42 -13.70 19.02 11.01
CA ARG A 42 -12.28 19.37 11.16
C ARG A 42 -12.02 20.83 10.78
N ALA A 43 -12.65 21.34 9.73
CA ALA A 43 -12.57 22.77 9.38
C ALA A 43 -13.15 23.66 10.48
N ASP A 44 -14.24 23.23 11.14
CA ASP A 44 -14.80 23.95 12.26
C ASP A 44 -13.88 23.97 13.48
N LEU A 45 -13.31 22.81 13.84
CA LEU A 45 -12.31 22.70 14.91
C LEU A 45 -11.06 23.55 14.63
N GLN A 46 -10.62 23.62 13.38
CA GLN A 46 -9.50 24.49 13.00
C GLN A 46 -9.82 25.96 13.28
N ARG A 47 -11.02 26.43 12.94
CA ARG A 47 -11.47 27.79 13.29
C ARG A 47 -11.58 27.98 14.81
N ALA A 48 -12.05 26.96 15.53
CA ALA A 48 -12.11 26.96 16.99
C ALA A 48 -10.73 27.19 17.61
N ILE A 49 -9.70 26.50 17.10
CA ILE A 49 -8.29 26.69 17.51
C ILE A 49 -7.82 28.12 17.26
N GLU A 50 -7.96 28.58 16.01
CA GLU A 50 -7.29 29.79 15.54
C GLU A 50 -7.90 31.07 16.13
N ILE A 51 -9.24 31.08 16.28
CA ILE A 51 -9.99 32.30 16.59
C ILE A 51 -10.46 32.30 18.04
N TYR A 52 -11.12 31.23 18.47
CA TYR A 52 -11.89 31.25 19.72
C TYR A 52 -11.08 30.77 20.92
N ASP A 53 -10.29 29.71 20.79
CA ASP A 53 -9.65 29.03 21.91
C ASP A 53 -8.77 29.98 22.73
N ARG A 54 -7.94 30.79 22.05
CA ARG A 54 -7.10 31.81 22.69
C ARG A 54 -7.91 32.86 23.45
N MET A 55 -9.08 33.24 22.96
CA MET A 55 -9.94 34.22 23.62
C MET A 55 -10.59 33.63 24.87
N PHE A 56 -11.14 32.41 24.77
CA PHE A 56 -11.79 31.72 25.88
C PHE A 56 -10.82 31.39 27.01
N ILE A 57 -9.61 30.91 26.69
CA ILE A 57 -8.57 30.66 27.69
C ILE A 57 -8.21 31.97 28.41
N LYS A 58 -7.93 33.06 27.67
CA LYS A 58 -7.51 34.32 28.28
C LYS A 58 -8.57 35.02 29.13
N LYS A 59 -9.85 34.93 28.72
CA LYS A 59 -10.93 35.70 29.35
C LYS A 59 -11.63 34.96 30.47
N VAL A 60 -11.79 33.65 30.34
CA VAL A 60 -12.59 32.84 31.27
C VAL A 60 -11.94 31.51 31.64
N ASN A 61 -10.67 31.30 31.27
CA ASN A 61 -9.89 30.09 31.53
C ASN A 61 -10.61 28.80 31.10
N PHE A 62 -11.23 28.83 29.92
CA PHE A 62 -12.01 27.71 29.37
C PHE A 62 -11.35 27.15 28.10
N PRO A 63 -11.06 25.84 28.03
CA PRO A 63 -10.41 25.21 26.88
C PRO A 63 -11.45 24.88 25.78
N TYR A 64 -11.86 25.90 25.03
CA TYR A 64 -12.97 25.83 24.07
C TYR A 64 -12.81 24.74 23.01
N ALA A 65 -11.69 24.74 22.30
CA ALA A 65 -11.48 23.82 21.19
C ALA A 65 -11.32 22.37 21.67
N ARG A 66 -10.75 22.16 22.87
CA ARG A 66 -10.69 20.84 23.51
C ARG A 66 -12.09 20.30 23.84
N THR A 67 -12.93 21.12 24.47
CA THR A 67 -14.32 20.69 24.79
C THR A 67 -15.08 20.34 23.51
N LEU A 68 -14.93 21.15 22.46
CA LEU A 68 -15.59 20.92 21.18
C LEU A 68 -15.07 19.64 20.49
N TYR A 69 -13.76 19.40 20.53
CA TYR A 69 -13.14 18.19 19.98
C TYR A 69 -13.67 16.92 20.66
N ILE A 70 -13.73 16.89 21.99
CA ILE A 70 -14.24 15.73 22.75
C ILE A 70 -15.70 15.46 22.40
N TYR A 71 -16.52 16.51 22.25
CA TYR A 71 -17.91 16.35 21.83
C TYR A 71 -18.01 15.74 20.41
N TYR A 72 -17.29 16.30 19.44
CA TYR A 72 -17.32 15.82 18.06
C TYR A 72 -16.72 14.43 17.88
N GLU A 73 -15.67 14.11 18.63
CA GLU A 73 -15.04 12.80 18.64
C GLU A 73 -16.07 11.70 18.92
N LYS A 74 -16.88 11.86 19.98
CA LYS A 74 -17.91 10.88 20.31
C LYS A 74 -18.92 10.69 19.18
N ARG A 75 -19.40 11.79 18.59
CA ARG A 75 -20.38 11.76 17.49
C ARG A 75 -19.81 11.09 16.23
N ILE A 76 -18.57 11.43 15.86
CA ILE A 76 -17.87 10.84 14.72
C ILE A 76 -17.62 9.35 14.95
N SER A 77 -17.11 8.99 16.12
CA SER A 77 -16.82 7.60 16.46
C SER A 77 -18.08 6.73 16.44
N ASP A 78 -19.20 7.21 17.00
CA ASP A 78 -20.48 6.47 17.01
C ASP A 78 -21.01 6.26 15.59
N MET A 79 -20.94 7.29 14.74
CA MET A 79 -21.43 7.24 13.36
C MET A 79 -20.54 6.36 12.47
N CYS A 80 -19.22 6.48 12.57
CA CYS A 80 -18.28 5.82 11.66
C CYS A 80 -18.08 4.34 11.99
N THR A 81 -18.04 3.96 13.28
CA THR A 81 -17.72 2.56 13.66
C THR A 81 -18.66 1.57 12.99
N ILE A 82 -19.97 1.86 13.02
CA ILE A 82 -21.01 0.94 12.52
C ILE A 82 -20.85 0.70 11.01
N ILE A 83 -20.71 1.77 10.23
CA ILE A 83 -20.62 1.64 8.79
C ILE A 83 -19.27 1.05 8.34
N ILE A 84 -18.17 1.38 9.02
CA ILE A 84 -16.86 0.85 8.69
C ILE A 84 -16.82 -0.66 8.93
N GLU A 85 -17.26 -1.10 10.11
CA GLU A 85 -17.27 -2.54 10.44
C GLU A 85 -18.19 -3.32 9.49
N ASP A 86 -19.38 -2.79 9.18
CA ASP A 86 -20.30 -3.43 8.23
C ASP A 86 -19.72 -3.51 6.81
N VAL A 87 -19.18 -2.42 6.27
CA VAL A 87 -18.54 -2.41 4.95
C VAL A 87 -17.35 -3.36 4.92
N CYS A 88 -16.46 -3.32 5.93
CA CYS A 88 -15.31 -4.21 6.01
C CYS A 88 -15.70 -5.70 6.00
N LEU A 89 -16.82 -6.07 6.63
CA LEU A 89 -17.32 -7.45 6.63
C LEU A 89 -17.92 -7.88 5.28
N ARG A 90 -18.40 -6.93 4.48
CA ARG A 90 -19.03 -7.17 3.18
C ARG A 90 -18.07 -7.05 1.99
N LEU A 91 -16.82 -6.64 2.22
CA LEU A 91 -15.77 -6.59 1.18
C LEU A 91 -15.59 -7.96 0.53
N LYS A 92 -15.56 -7.96 -0.80
CA LYS A 92 -15.41 -9.18 -1.60
C LYS A 92 -13.94 -9.45 -1.87
N ARG A 93 -13.65 -10.68 -2.29
CA ARG A 93 -12.30 -11.03 -2.73
C ARG A 93 -12.03 -10.40 -4.09
N ILE A 94 -10.89 -9.75 -4.23
CA ILE A 94 -10.42 -9.24 -5.53
C ILE A 94 -9.99 -10.41 -6.41
N GLU A 95 -10.61 -10.55 -7.58
CA GLU A 95 -10.22 -11.52 -8.60
C GLU A 95 -9.39 -10.85 -9.70
N VAL A 96 -8.20 -11.40 -10.01
CA VAL A 96 -7.26 -10.81 -10.98
C VAL A 96 -7.83 -10.80 -12.41
N GLU A 97 -8.70 -11.75 -12.73
CA GLU A 97 -9.27 -11.93 -14.08
C GLU A 97 -10.48 -11.04 -14.39
N LYS A 98 -11.11 -10.44 -13.35
CA LYS A 98 -12.24 -9.54 -13.51
C LYS A 98 -11.80 -8.10 -13.30
N ASP A 99 -12.30 -7.20 -14.15
CA ASP A 99 -12.15 -5.77 -13.92
C ASP A 99 -13.19 -5.33 -12.89
N ASP A 100 -12.85 -5.51 -11.61
CA ASP A 100 -13.79 -5.32 -10.49
C ASP A 100 -13.78 -3.86 -10.02
N ASP A 101 -14.04 -2.92 -10.94
CA ASP A 101 -13.88 -1.48 -10.75
C ASP A 101 -14.70 -0.93 -9.57
N ALA A 102 -15.87 -1.52 -9.32
CA ALA A 102 -16.73 -1.15 -8.18
C ALA A 102 -16.09 -1.50 -6.83
N GLU A 103 -15.53 -2.72 -6.68
CA GLU A 103 -14.87 -3.15 -5.45
C GLU A 103 -13.58 -2.37 -5.22
N LEU A 104 -12.81 -2.10 -6.28
CA LEU A 104 -11.63 -1.26 -6.22
C LEU A 104 -11.96 0.18 -5.80
N THR A 105 -13.07 0.72 -6.28
CA THR A 105 -13.57 2.05 -5.91
C THR A 105 -13.96 2.08 -4.44
N LEU A 106 -14.81 1.14 -4.00
CA LEU A 106 -15.24 1.03 -2.60
C LEU A 106 -14.06 0.90 -1.64
N GLY A 107 -13.10 0.01 -1.95
CA GLY A 107 -11.89 -0.16 -1.13
C GLY A 107 -11.01 1.09 -1.09
N THR A 108 -10.95 1.86 -2.18
CA THR A 108 -10.22 3.14 -2.24
C THR A 108 -10.89 4.21 -1.38
N THR A 109 -12.22 4.34 -1.45
CA THR A 109 -13.01 5.26 -0.61
C THR A 109 -12.92 4.89 0.87
N LEU A 110 -12.95 3.60 1.21
CA LEU A 110 -12.75 3.12 2.57
C LEU A 110 -11.37 3.51 3.11
N PHE A 111 -10.33 3.42 2.27
CA PHE A 111 -8.99 3.87 2.62
C PHE A 111 -8.92 5.39 2.80
N GLU A 112 -9.63 6.17 1.99
CA GLU A 112 -9.73 7.62 2.18
C GLU A 112 -10.40 7.98 3.52
N LEU A 113 -11.43 7.24 3.93
CA LEU A 113 -12.06 7.40 5.24
C LEU A 113 -11.07 7.08 6.37
N TYR A 114 -10.27 6.03 6.24
CA TYR A 114 -9.20 5.71 7.18
C TYR A 114 -8.23 6.89 7.36
N LEU A 115 -7.70 7.44 6.26
CA LEU A 115 -6.78 8.58 6.30
C LEU A 115 -7.45 9.84 6.85
N THR A 116 -8.74 10.02 6.60
CA THR A 116 -9.52 11.16 7.11
C THR A 116 -9.69 11.07 8.63
N LEU A 117 -9.99 9.88 9.16
CA LEU A 117 -10.07 9.62 10.60
C LEU A 117 -8.70 9.72 11.28
N GLN A 118 -7.65 9.20 10.64
CA GLN A 118 -6.26 9.35 11.12
C GLN A 118 -5.89 10.84 11.31
N ARG A 119 -6.15 11.67 10.29
CA ARG A 119 -5.88 13.12 10.38
C ARG A 119 -6.74 13.81 11.45
N TYR A 120 -7.98 13.35 11.66
CA TYR A 120 -8.83 13.84 12.73
C TYR A 120 -8.28 13.44 14.11
N ALA A 121 -7.89 12.18 14.30
CA ALA A 121 -7.34 11.67 15.56
C ALA A 121 -6.05 12.40 15.98
N VAL A 122 -5.17 12.69 15.00
CA VAL A 122 -3.93 13.47 15.22
C VAL A 122 -4.24 14.88 15.73
N LEU A 123 -5.35 15.50 15.32
CA LEU A 123 -5.74 16.82 15.84
C LEU A 123 -5.95 16.79 17.36
N GLY A 124 -6.43 15.67 17.91
CA GLY A 124 -6.57 15.45 19.35
C GLY A 124 -5.28 15.65 20.15
N THR A 125 -4.13 15.34 19.55
CA THR A 125 -2.81 15.50 20.19
C THR A 125 -2.46 16.95 20.49
N VAL A 126 -3.06 17.89 19.77
CA VAL A 126 -2.91 19.34 20.00
C VAL A 126 -3.73 19.80 21.20
N PHE A 127 -4.88 19.17 21.44
CA PHE A 127 -5.86 19.59 22.43
C PHE A 127 -5.72 18.95 23.80
N CYS A 128 -5.39 17.66 23.82
CA CYS A 128 -5.47 16.83 24.98
C CYS A 128 -4.08 16.38 25.38
N ILE A 129 -3.46 17.03 26.36
CA ILE A 129 -2.19 16.54 26.92
C ILE A 129 -2.42 15.25 27.73
N ASN A 130 -3.60 15.14 28.37
CA ASN A 130 -4.01 13.99 29.18
C ASN A 130 -5.41 13.51 28.76
N GLY A 131 -5.66 12.20 28.81
CA GLY A 131 -6.97 11.58 28.56
C GLY A 131 -7.30 11.35 27.07
N LEU A 132 -6.29 11.43 26.19
CA LEU A 132 -6.42 11.01 24.79
C LEU A 132 -6.80 9.55 24.69
N GLU A 133 -6.16 8.73 25.51
CA GLU A 133 -6.31 7.28 25.61
C GLU A 133 -7.74 6.82 25.90
N HIS A 134 -8.61 7.71 26.40
CA HIS A 134 -10.01 7.41 26.67
C HIS A 134 -10.94 7.71 25.50
N LEU A 135 -10.45 8.38 24.45
CA LEU A 135 -11.23 8.72 23.28
C LEU A 135 -11.26 7.55 22.31
N LYS A 136 -12.45 7.15 21.88
CA LYS A 136 -12.66 5.97 21.02
C LYS A 136 -11.92 6.12 19.69
N ILE A 137 -11.83 7.34 19.18
CA ILE A 137 -11.12 7.69 17.94
C ILE A 137 -9.62 7.38 17.98
N GLN A 138 -8.98 7.23 19.15
CA GLN A 138 -7.55 6.85 19.19
C GLN A 138 -7.34 5.41 18.72
N SER A 139 -8.37 4.57 18.86
CA SER A 139 -8.37 3.19 18.39
C SER A 139 -9.16 3.01 17.09
N TYR A 140 -9.27 4.07 16.27
CA TYR A 140 -10.01 4.03 14.99
C TYR A 140 -9.55 2.92 14.04
N HIS A 141 -8.26 2.56 14.09
CA HIS A 141 -7.67 1.51 13.27
C HIS A 141 -8.34 0.14 13.48
N GLU A 142 -8.79 -0.16 14.71
CA GLU A 142 -9.46 -1.43 15.02
C GLU A 142 -10.75 -1.61 14.21
N TRP A 143 -11.46 -0.53 13.87
CA TRP A 143 -12.69 -0.59 13.07
C TRP A 143 -12.40 -1.12 11.66
N PHE A 144 -11.17 -0.91 11.15
CA PHE A 144 -10.75 -1.31 9.81
C PHE A 144 -10.01 -2.65 9.77
N ARG A 145 -9.86 -3.35 10.91
CA ARG A 145 -8.99 -4.54 11.02
C ARG A 145 -9.30 -5.62 9.98
N ALA A 146 -10.59 -5.83 9.67
CA ALA A 146 -11.01 -6.77 8.63
C ALA A 146 -10.75 -6.27 7.19
N GLY A 147 -10.65 -4.95 6.99
CA GLY A 147 -10.41 -4.33 5.68
C GLY A 147 -8.93 -4.22 5.26
N VAL A 148 -7.98 -4.25 6.20
CA VAL A 148 -6.55 -4.05 5.87
C VAL A 148 -6.03 -5.10 4.88
N GLY A 149 -6.38 -6.36 5.08
CA GLY A 149 -6.01 -7.44 4.16
C GLY A 149 -6.50 -7.18 2.74
N HIS A 150 -7.74 -6.68 2.61
CA HIS A 150 -8.34 -6.34 1.33
C HIS A 150 -7.63 -5.18 0.64
N TRP A 151 -7.18 -4.15 1.37
CA TRP A 151 -6.35 -3.08 0.79
C TRP A 151 -5.01 -3.59 0.27
N LEU A 152 -4.39 -4.54 0.98
CA LEU A 152 -3.17 -5.19 0.51
C LEU A 152 -3.44 -5.98 -0.77
N ASP A 153 -4.56 -6.69 -0.88
CA ASP A 153 -4.95 -7.41 -2.09
C ASP A 153 -5.21 -6.45 -3.27
N ILE A 154 -5.88 -5.31 -3.04
CA ILE A 154 -6.05 -4.25 -4.03
C ILE A 154 -4.69 -3.70 -4.50
N ALA A 155 -3.76 -3.48 -3.58
CA ALA A 155 -2.43 -2.95 -3.90
C ALA A 155 -1.67 -3.90 -4.82
N VAL A 156 -1.72 -5.21 -4.56
CA VAL A 156 -1.10 -6.24 -5.40
C VAL A 156 -1.77 -6.36 -6.75
N TYR A 157 -3.10 -6.35 -6.78
CA TYR A 157 -3.84 -6.36 -8.04
C TYR A 157 -3.44 -5.18 -8.95
N LYS A 158 -3.42 -3.96 -8.38
CA LYS A 158 -3.00 -2.75 -9.10
C LYS A 158 -1.53 -2.83 -9.53
N ALA A 159 -0.67 -3.41 -8.70
CA ALA A 159 0.74 -3.62 -9.02
C ALA A 159 0.91 -4.57 -10.20
N LEU A 160 0.33 -5.77 -10.16
CA LEU A 160 0.41 -6.76 -11.24
C LEU A 160 -0.09 -6.21 -12.58
N LYS A 161 -1.23 -5.50 -12.60
CA LYS A 161 -1.73 -4.83 -13.82
C LYS A 161 -0.73 -3.81 -14.38
N ARG A 162 -0.12 -3.00 -13.52
CA ARG A 162 0.86 -1.99 -13.95
C ARG A 162 2.18 -2.62 -14.42
N ILE A 163 2.64 -3.66 -13.74
CA ILE A 163 3.82 -4.44 -14.13
C ILE A 163 3.60 -5.09 -15.50
N SER A 164 2.45 -5.75 -15.70
CA SER A 164 2.09 -6.36 -16.99
C SER A 164 2.13 -5.33 -18.12
N ARG A 165 1.53 -4.16 -17.91
CA ARG A 165 1.57 -3.05 -18.87
C ARG A 165 2.99 -2.54 -19.12
N ALA A 166 3.82 -2.41 -18.08
CA ALA A 166 5.22 -1.98 -18.23
C ALA A 166 6.02 -2.98 -19.10
N VAL A 167 5.84 -4.28 -18.88
CA VAL A 167 6.47 -5.32 -19.70
C VAL A 167 5.95 -5.29 -21.14
N GLU A 168 4.65 -5.05 -21.35
CA GLU A 168 4.05 -4.94 -22.68
C GLU A 168 4.70 -3.83 -23.53
N PHE A 169 5.01 -2.67 -22.93
CA PHE A 169 5.63 -1.53 -23.62
C PHE A 169 7.17 -1.60 -23.67
N ASP A 170 7.80 -2.50 -22.92
CA ASP A 170 9.27 -2.61 -22.89
C ASP A 170 9.84 -3.00 -24.27
N THR A 171 10.92 -2.36 -24.68
CA THR A 171 11.63 -2.65 -25.93
C THR A 171 12.87 -3.53 -25.75
N LEU A 172 13.16 -3.97 -24.52
CA LEU A 172 14.38 -4.71 -24.13
C LEU A 172 15.65 -3.98 -24.57
N GLN A 173 15.69 -2.68 -24.29
CA GLN A 173 16.83 -1.79 -24.54
C GLN A 173 17.23 -1.10 -23.25
N PRO A 174 18.52 -0.76 -23.09
CA PRO A 174 18.98 -0.14 -21.85
C PRO A 174 18.34 1.24 -21.68
N VAL A 175 18.01 1.60 -20.43
CA VAL A 175 17.41 2.91 -20.10
C VAL A 175 18.35 4.05 -20.54
N ASP A 176 19.66 3.86 -20.35
CA ASP A 176 20.71 4.75 -20.82
C ASP A 176 22.02 3.98 -21.06
N SER A 177 23.07 4.65 -21.52
CA SER A 177 24.35 4.02 -21.84
C SER A 177 25.15 3.51 -20.63
N SER A 178 24.73 3.83 -19.41
CA SER A 178 25.43 3.45 -18.16
C SER A 178 24.87 2.20 -17.50
N VAL A 179 23.67 1.75 -17.90
CA VAL A 179 22.97 0.62 -17.27
C VAL A 179 22.63 -0.48 -18.27
N GLN A 180 22.43 -1.69 -17.76
CA GLN A 180 22.18 -2.88 -18.57
C GLN A 180 20.79 -3.49 -18.32
N TYR A 181 19.86 -2.67 -17.81
CA TYR A 181 18.45 -3.00 -17.62
C TYR A 181 17.57 -2.02 -18.39
N SER A 182 16.35 -2.43 -18.71
CA SER A 182 15.37 -1.66 -19.47
C SER A 182 14.33 -0.98 -18.58
N SER A 183 13.44 -0.20 -19.21
CA SER A 183 12.50 0.69 -18.50
C SER A 183 11.52 -0.05 -17.61
N SER A 184 11.02 -1.24 -18.00
CA SER A 184 10.01 -1.94 -17.18
C SER A 184 10.55 -2.41 -15.83
N ALA A 185 11.86 -2.64 -15.71
CA ALA A 185 12.49 -2.98 -14.44
C ALA A 185 12.42 -1.77 -13.50
N VAL A 186 12.74 -0.57 -14.00
CA VAL A 186 12.64 0.70 -13.26
C VAL A 186 11.19 1.00 -12.87
N ASP A 187 10.24 0.80 -13.78
CA ASP A 187 8.81 1.00 -13.50
C ASP A 187 8.32 0.03 -12.42
N THR A 188 8.78 -1.23 -12.46
CA THR A 188 8.44 -2.26 -11.45
C THR A 188 8.97 -1.89 -10.07
N LEU A 189 10.21 -1.42 -9.95
CA LEU A 189 10.74 -0.92 -8.68
C LEU A 189 9.92 0.28 -8.18
N THR A 190 9.55 1.19 -9.07
CA THR A 190 8.72 2.35 -8.72
C THR A 190 7.37 1.93 -8.15
N ILE A 191 6.76 0.87 -8.70
CA ILE A 191 5.53 0.27 -8.18
C ILE A 191 5.76 -0.32 -6.78
N PHE A 192 6.87 -1.01 -6.53
CA PHE A 192 7.20 -1.51 -5.19
C PHE A 192 7.39 -0.39 -4.16
N TYR A 193 8.05 0.71 -4.56
CA TYR A 193 8.14 1.90 -3.71
C TYR A 193 6.78 2.52 -3.41
N GLN A 194 5.83 2.48 -4.35
CA GLN A 194 4.45 2.95 -4.08
C GLN A 194 3.74 2.06 -3.04
N ILE A 195 3.96 0.74 -3.06
CA ILE A 195 3.45 -0.17 -2.02
C ILE A 195 4.05 0.18 -0.65
N LYS A 196 5.36 0.47 -0.58
CA LYS A 196 6.02 0.95 0.64
C LYS A 196 5.42 2.27 1.13
N VAL A 197 5.17 3.22 0.23
CA VAL A 197 4.54 4.51 0.57
C VAL A 197 3.12 4.29 1.11
N PHE A 198 2.33 3.42 0.47
CA PHE A 198 1.01 3.02 0.95
C PHE A 198 1.08 2.46 2.38
N TRP A 199 1.99 1.51 2.64
CA TRP A 199 2.21 0.94 3.97
C TRP A 199 2.60 2.01 5.01
N THR A 200 3.49 2.93 4.63
CA THR A 200 3.93 4.02 5.50
C THR A 200 2.78 4.97 5.84
N GLN A 201 1.89 5.26 4.88
CA GLN A 201 0.71 6.10 5.10
C GLN A 201 -0.35 5.42 5.97
N LEU A 202 -0.47 4.09 5.86
CA LEU A 202 -1.33 3.33 6.76
C LEU A 202 -0.91 3.55 8.21
N ALA A 203 0.39 3.66 8.49
CA ALA A 203 0.93 3.95 9.83
C ALA A 203 0.24 3.09 10.92
N TRP A 204 0.10 1.80 10.62
CA TRP A 204 -0.66 0.87 11.43
C TRP A 204 -0.08 0.81 12.86
N PRO A 205 -0.86 1.12 13.90
CA PRO A 205 -0.31 1.29 15.24
C PRO A 205 -0.15 -0.03 16.01
N ASP A 206 -0.88 -1.09 15.63
CA ASP A 206 -0.78 -2.40 16.27
C ASP A 206 0.50 -3.11 15.79
N VAL A 207 1.45 -3.30 16.71
CA VAL A 207 2.77 -3.87 16.45
C VAL A 207 2.68 -5.33 16.01
N GLU A 208 1.77 -6.11 16.61
CA GLU A 208 1.62 -7.54 16.31
C GLU A 208 0.96 -7.76 14.95
N GLY A 209 -0.09 -6.99 14.64
CA GLY A 209 -0.70 -6.95 13.32
C GLY A 209 0.27 -6.45 12.26
N SER A 210 1.08 -5.42 12.56
CA SER A 210 2.04 -4.84 11.62
C SER A 210 3.05 -5.85 11.10
N TYR A 211 3.55 -6.70 11.99
CA TYR A 211 4.45 -7.79 11.63
C TYR A 211 3.83 -8.72 10.57
N THR A 212 2.57 -9.14 10.78
CA THR A 212 1.85 -10.03 9.87
C THR A 212 1.61 -9.37 8.51
N PHE A 213 1.29 -8.07 8.49
CA PHE A 213 1.06 -7.34 7.25
C PHE A 213 2.36 -7.10 6.47
N ILE A 214 3.49 -6.85 7.13
CA ILE A 214 4.77 -6.73 6.42
C ILE A 214 5.19 -8.05 5.81
N ALA A 215 5.05 -9.18 6.53
CA ALA A 215 5.30 -10.49 5.97
C ALA A 215 4.47 -10.72 4.70
N LYS A 216 3.17 -10.35 4.71
CA LYS A 216 2.31 -10.39 3.53
C LYS A 216 2.81 -9.48 2.41
N ILE A 217 3.23 -8.25 2.70
CA ILE A 217 3.76 -7.31 1.69
C ILE A 217 5.01 -7.87 1.01
N ILE A 218 5.92 -8.49 1.76
CA ILE A 218 7.14 -9.09 1.20
C ILE A 218 6.79 -10.28 0.30
N ASP A 219 5.88 -11.15 0.75
CA ASP A 219 5.36 -12.26 -0.05
C ASP A 219 4.68 -11.77 -1.35
N ASP A 220 3.94 -10.68 -1.26
CA ASP A 220 3.26 -10.06 -2.39
C ASP A 220 4.24 -9.39 -3.38
N ILE A 221 5.32 -8.76 -2.90
CA ILE A 221 6.44 -8.27 -3.72
C ILE A 221 7.13 -9.43 -4.44
N CYS A 222 7.32 -10.57 -3.75
CA CYS A 222 7.87 -11.78 -4.34
C CYS A 222 6.99 -12.29 -5.49
N LYS A 223 5.68 -12.43 -5.27
CA LYS A 223 4.72 -12.82 -6.33
C LYS A 223 4.77 -11.90 -7.54
N CYS A 224 4.81 -10.58 -7.31
CA CYS A 224 4.94 -9.61 -8.38
C CYS A 224 6.26 -9.78 -9.15
N SER A 225 7.37 -10.06 -8.45
CA SER A 225 8.68 -10.28 -9.04
C SER A 225 8.73 -11.56 -9.90
N ILE A 226 8.10 -12.65 -9.42
CA ILE A 226 7.97 -13.90 -10.18
C ILE A 226 7.12 -13.67 -11.43
N SER A 227 5.97 -13.01 -11.29
CA SER A 227 5.10 -12.68 -12.43
C SER A 227 5.81 -11.81 -13.47
N TYR A 228 6.59 -10.82 -13.02
CA TYR A 228 7.45 -10.04 -13.90
C TYR A 228 8.45 -10.92 -14.65
N ALA A 229 9.15 -11.81 -13.95
CA ALA A 229 10.12 -12.71 -14.55
C ALA A 229 9.49 -13.61 -15.63
N ASP A 230 8.32 -14.17 -15.37
CA ASP A 230 7.58 -15.00 -16.34
C ASP A 230 7.16 -14.21 -17.58
N MET A 231 6.61 -13.00 -17.39
CA MET A 231 6.22 -12.13 -18.51
C MET A 231 7.45 -11.67 -19.31
N MET A 232 8.56 -11.40 -18.64
CA MET A 232 9.80 -10.95 -19.27
C MET A 232 10.47 -12.07 -20.07
N ALA A 233 10.45 -13.30 -19.57
CA ALA A 233 10.90 -14.48 -20.31
C ALA A 233 10.07 -14.68 -21.59
N ALA A 234 8.75 -14.61 -21.49
CA ALA A 234 7.85 -14.71 -22.65
C ALA A 234 8.09 -13.59 -23.68
N LYS A 235 8.36 -12.36 -23.20
CA LYS A 235 8.73 -11.22 -24.05
C LYS A 235 10.05 -11.47 -24.79
N ALA A 236 11.08 -11.92 -24.07
CA ALA A 236 12.39 -12.21 -24.66
C ALA A 236 12.30 -13.28 -25.75
N GLU A 237 11.57 -14.37 -25.50
CA GLU A 237 11.29 -15.41 -26.50
C GLU A 237 10.60 -14.84 -27.74
N LYS A 238 9.58 -13.99 -27.56
CA LYS A 238 8.85 -13.38 -28.68
C LYS A 238 9.75 -12.48 -29.53
N VAL A 239 10.58 -11.65 -28.91
CA VAL A 239 11.52 -10.76 -29.63
C VAL A 239 12.58 -11.58 -30.36
N ASP A 240 13.10 -12.61 -29.72
CA ASP A 240 14.08 -13.55 -30.29
C ASP A 240 13.52 -14.24 -31.55
N GLN A 241 12.29 -14.78 -31.45
CA GLN A 241 11.60 -15.40 -32.59
C GLN A 241 11.35 -14.41 -33.74
N GLN A 242 10.92 -13.18 -33.43
CA GLN A 242 10.70 -12.14 -34.44
C GLN A 242 11.99 -11.74 -35.16
N ALA A 243 13.12 -11.66 -34.44
CA ALA A 243 14.42 -11.39 -35.04
C ALA A 243 14.80 -12.50 -36.03
N LEU A 244 14.65 -13.77 -35.63
CA LEU A 244 14.92 -14.93 -36.49
C LEU A 244 14.02 -14.98 -37.75
N GLU A 245 12.74 -14.63 -37.63
CA GLU A 245 11.80 -14.62 -38.76
C GLU A 245 12.05 -13.47 -39.76
N SER A 246 12.49 -12.31 -39.26
CA SER A 246 12.78 -11.12 -40.08
C SER A 246 14.08 -11.26 -40.91
N GLU A 247 15.01 -12.10 -40.47
CA GLU A 247 16.34 -12.28 -41.07
C GLU A 247 16.44 -13.48 -42.02
N ASN A 248 15.34 -13.86 -42.69
CA ASN A 248 15.26 -14.89 -43.75
C ASN A 248 16.09 -14.58 -45.04
N ALA A 249 17.31 -14.05 -44.91
CA ALA A 249 18.27 -13.82 -45.99
C ALA A 249 19.74 -14.17 -45.64
N GLY A 250 20.05 -14.54 -44.39
CA GLY A 250 21.39 -14.97 -43.96
C GLY A 250 21.44 -16.45 -43.58
N SER A 251 22.59 -17.11 -43.75
CA SER A 251 22.79 -18.53 -43.43
C SER A 251 22.29 -18.87 -42.01
N VAL A 252 21.24 -19.69 -41.93
CA VAL A 252 20.62 -20.22 -40.69
C VAL A 252 21.65 -20.89 -39.76
N TYR A 253 22.83 -21.22 -40.26
CA TYR A 253 23.92 -21.84 -39.49
C TYR A 253 24.78 -20.84 -38.70
N ASP A 254 24.86 -19.57 -39.08
CA ASP A 254 25.79 -18.61 -38.44
C ASP A 254 25.26 -18.01 -37.13
N LYS A 255 23.94 -17.97 -36.91
CA LYS A 255 23.32 -17.31 -35.74
C LYS A 255 22.66 -18.25 -34.74
N LYS A 256 22.67 -19.56 -34.98
CA LYS A 256 22.02 -20.57 -34.12
C LYS A 256 22.66 -20.72 -32.74
N PHE A 257 23.75 -19.99 -32.47
CA PHE A 257 24.56 -20.07 -31.25
C PHE A 257 24.77 -18.70 -30.58
N GLU A 258 24.12 -17.64 -31.07
CA GLU A 258 24.23 -16.30 -30.48
C GLU A 258 23.11 -16.09 -29.45
N VAL A 259 23.47 -15.70 -28.23
CA VAL A 259 22.50 -15.27 -27.22
C VAL A 259 21.90 -13.95 -27.71
N SER A 260 20.60 -13.94 -28.00
CA SER A 260 19.91 -12.70 -28.31
C SER A 260 20.03 -11.74 -27.13
N THR A 261 20.39 -10.49 -27.43
CA THR A 261 20.51 -9.42 -26.43
C THR A 261 19.23 -9.26 -25.60
N ALA A 262 18.07 -9.65 -26.16
CA ALA A 262 16.79 -9.71 -25.47
C ALA A 262 16.82 -10.56 -24.19
N TRP A 263 17.47 -11.74 -24.22
CA TRP A 263 17.61 -12.61 -23.06
C TRP A 263 18.55 -12.02 -22.01
N CYS A 264 19.64 -11.37 -22.42
CA CYS A 264 20.54 -10.67 -21.51
C CYS A 264 19.81 -9.55 -20.77
N PHE A 265 19.04 -8.72 -21.46
CA PHE A 265 18.24 -7.68 -20.83
C PHE A 265 17.16 -8.25 -19.92
N ALA A 266 16.48 -9.31 -20.33
CA ALA A 266 15.50 -9.99 -19.47
C ALA A 266 16.11 -10.47 -18.15
N ILE A 267 17.27 -11.13 -18.20
CA ILE A 267 17.99 -11.60 -17.00
C ILE A 267 18.45 -10.43 -16.14
N ASN A 268 19.06 -9.40 -16.73
CA ASN A 268 19.53 -8.23 -16.01
C ASN A 268 18.39 -7.48 -15.32
N ASN A 269 17.23 -7.38 -15.97
CA ASN A 269 16.03 -6.78 -15.38
C ASN A 269 15.55 -7.54 -14.14
N ILE A 270 15.48 -8.87 -14.25
CA ILE A 270 15.05 -9.72 -13.13
C ILE A 270 16.06 -9.64 -11.99
N ASP A 271 17.37 -9.61 -12.29
CA ASP A 271 18.41 -9.43 -11.27
C ASP A 271 18.33 -8.04 -10.61
N TYR A 272 18.08 -6.98 -11.40
CA TYR A 272 17.88 -5.64 -10.88
C TYR A 272 16.70 -5.58 -9.89
N ILE A 273 15.57 -6.21 -10.23
CA ILE A 273 14.44 -6.36 -9.30
C ILE A 273 14.82 -7.18 -8.07
N ARG A 274 15.48 -8.33 -8.26
CA ARG A 274 15.90 -9.22 -7.16
C ARG A 274 16.75 -8.47 -6.13
N THR A 275 17.74 -7.69 -6.58
CA THR A 275 18.64 -6.93 -5.68
C THR A 275 17.93 -5.83 -4.90
N SER A 276 16.74 -5.40 -5.34
CA SER A 276 15.94 -4.39 -4.65
C SER A 276 15.05 -4.92 -3.52
N ILE A 277 14.76 -6.23 -3.47
CA ILE A 277 13.82 -6.84 -2.52
C ILE A 277 14.26 -6.62 -1.06
N GLU A 278 15.52 -6.93 -0.74
CA GLU A 278 16.04 -6.78 0.62
C GLU A 278 16.06 -5.31 1.09
N PRO A 279 16.60 -4.34 0.31
CA PRO A 279 16.50 -2.92 0.65
C PRO A 279 15.05 -2.46 0.87
N LEU A 280 14.12 -2.86 -0.01
CA LEU A 280 12.70 -2.52 0.12
C LEU A 280 12.08 -3.08 1.39
N ALA A 281 12.37 -4.34 1.73
CA ALA A 281 11.86 -4.98 2.93
C ALA A 281 12.36 -4.29 4.21
N ASN A 282 13.65 -3.94 4.26
CA ASN A 282 14.23 -3.19 5.37
C ASN A 282 13.58 -1.79 5.53
N ASP A 283 13.22 -1.18 4.42
CA ASP A 283 12.53 0.12 4.35
C ASP A 283 11.06 0.09 4.81
N LEU A 284 10.45 -1.08 5.04
CA LEU A 284 9.06 -1.21 5.54
C LEU A 284 8.92 -0.90 7.05
N GLY A 285 10.01 -0.49 7.71
CA GLY A 285 10.01 -0.16 9.14
C GLY A 285 10.19 -1.39 10.05
N LEU A 286 10.76 -2.47 9.51
CA LEU A 286 10.99 -3.73 10.22
C LEU A 286 11.75 -3.54 11.53
N GLN A 287 12.85 -2.77 11.50
CA GLN A 287 13.66 -2.54 12.68
C GLN A 287 12.85 -1.87 13.81
N LYS A 288 12.05 -0.86 13.47
CA LYS A 288 11.21 -0.15 14.44
C LYS A 288 10.20 -1.08 15.11
N ILE A 289 9.59 -2.00 14.35
CA ILE A 289 8.64 -2.98 14.89
C ILE A 289 9.35 -3.96 15.82
N ILE A 290 10.54 -4.45 15.43
CA ILE A 290 11.32 -5.37 16.26
C ILE A 290 11.74 -4.68 17.57
N ASP A 291 12.16 -3.42 17.53
CA ASP A 291 12.53 -2.65 18.71
C ASP A 291 11.31 -2.49 19.65
N LEU A 292 10.15 -2.09 19.11
CA LEU A 292 8.91 -1.97 19.88
C LEU A 292 8.41 -3.32 20.45
N LEU A 293 8.62 -4.43 19.74
CA LEU A 293 8.30 -5.77 20.26
C LEU A 293 9.22 -6.14 21.43
N GLY A 294 10.51 -5.80 21.34
CA GLY A 294 11.47 -6.04 22.40
C GLY A 294 11.17 -5.24 23.67
N GLU A 295 10.69 -4.01 23.51
CA GLU A 295 10.26 -3.15 24.63
C GLU A 295 8.95 -3.63 25.28
N ASN A 296 7.97 -4.06 24.48
CA ASN A 296 6.61 -4.37 24.97
C ASN A 296 6.40 -5.83 25.38
N LYS A 297 7.20 -6.77 24.86
CA LYS A 297 7.09 -8.19 25.18
C LYS A 297 8.41 -8.73 25.73
N THR A 298 9.13 -9.56 24.97
CA THR A 298 10.43 -10.12 25.36
C THR A 298 11.42 -10.02 24.21
N GLN A 299 12.72 -9.93 24.55
CA GLN A 299 13.78 -9.93 23.56
C GLN A 299 13.77 -11.20 22.68
N GLN A 300 13.39 -12.34 23.25
CA GLN A 300 13.29 -13.60 22.50
C GLN A 300 12.21 -13.57 21.43
N GLU A 301 11.06 -12.95 21.70
CA GLU A 301 10.00 -12.80 20.69
C GLU A 301 10.39 -11.83 19.59
N ALA A 302 11.04 -10.72 19.95
CA ALA A 302 11.59 -9.77 18.99
C ALA A 302 12.63 -10.43 18.06
N ASP A 303 13.54 -11.24 18.62
CA ASP A 303 14.55 -11.98 17.86
C ASP A 303 13.91 -13.04 16.95
N ARG A 304 12.88 -13.74 17.43
CA ARG A 304 12.13 -14.70 16.61
C ARG A 304 11.42 -14.02 15.43
N CYS A 305 10.79 -12.86 15.66
CA CYS A 305 10.17 -12.06 14.61
C CYS A 305 11.20 -11.61 13.57
N ARG A 306 12.36 -11.11 14.02
CA ARG A 306 13.48 -10.74 13.14
C ARG A 306 13.90 -11.91 12.25
N GLN A 307 14.16 -13.07 12.85
CA GLN A 307 14.57 -14.28 12.12
C GLN A 307 13.53 -14.71 11.10
N THR A 308 12.25 -14.70 11.48
CA THR A 308 11.17 -15.12 10.58
C THR A 308 11.06 -14.19 9.38
N LEU A 309 11.16 -12.87 9.57
CA LEU A 309 11.13 -11.91 8.47
C LEU A 309 12.34 -12.03 7.57
N GLN A 310 13.53 -12.21 8.15
CA GLN A 310 14.75 -12.44 7.36
C GLN A 310 14.60 -13.69 6.49
N LEU A 311 14.07 -14.79 7.04
CA LEU A 311 13.79 -16.01 6.27
C LEU A 311 12.80 -15.74 5.12
N ILE A 312 11.78 -14.91 5.32
CA ILE A 312 10.83 -14.55 4.25
C ILE A 312 11.54 -13.75 3.15
N ILE A 313 12.40 -12.80 3.51
CA ILE A 313 13.18 -11.98 2.56
C ILE A 313 14.17 -12.86 1.78
N ASP A 314 14.89 -13.75 2.48
CA ASP A 314 15.86 -14.67 1.88
C ASP A 314 15.14 -15.61 0.91
N ASN A 315 14.02 -16.22 1.34
CA ASN A 315 13.21 -17.08 0.49
C ASN A 315 12.66 -16.34 -0.74
N ALA A 316 12.20 -15.10 -0.60
CA ALA A 316 11.73 -14.28 -1.72
C ALA A 316 12.86 -14.02 -2.72
N THR A 317 14.03 -13.64 -2.22
CA THR A 317 15.22 -13.36 -3.02
C THR A 317 15.70 -14.62 -3.76
N ASP A 318 15.75 -15.76 -3.06
CA ASP A 318 16.14 -17.05 -3.63
C ASP A 318 15.12 -17.55 -4.66
N THR A 319 13.82 -17.32 -4.44
CA THR A 319 12.79 -17.69 -5.42
C THR A 319 12.97 -16.93 -6.73
N VAL A 320 13.22 -15.62 -6.67
CA VAL A 320 13.51 -14.82 -7.87
C VAL A 320 14.85 -15.21 -8.50
N LYS A 321 15.85 -15.56 -7.68
CA LYS A 321 17.13 -16.10 -8.17
C LYS A 321 16.95 -17.41 -8.94
N ASN A 322 16.09 -18.31 -8.47
CA ASN A 322 15.79 -19.56 -9.17
C ASN A 322 15.16 -19.28 -10.55
N LYS A 323 14.30 -18.25 -10.67
CA LYS A 323 13.80 -17.81 -11.99
C LYS A 323 14.94 -17.39 -12.92
N ILE A 324 15.96 -16.69 -12.43
CA ILE A 324 17.13 -16.35 -13.24
C ILE A 324 17.88 -17.61 -13.69
N ILE A 325 18.04 -18.60 -12.81
CA ILE A 325 18.68 -19.89 -13.14
C ILE A 325 17.89 -20.62 -14.23
N ASP A 326 16.57 -20.72 -14.11
CA ASP A 326 15.71 -21.33 -15.13
C ASP A 326 15.90 -20.67 -16.51
N LEU A 327 15.98 -19.33 -16.53
CA LEU A 327 16.20 -18.57 -17.76
C LEU A 327 17.60 -18.78 -18.34
N LEU A 328 18.62 -18.90 -17.49
CA LEU A 328 19.98 -19.24 -17.91
C LEU A 328 20.05 -20.63 -18.53
N GLU A 329 19.29 -21.60 -18.02
CA GLU A 329 19.19 -22.93 -18.63
C GLU A 329 18.54 -22.88 -20.02
N VAL A 330 17.49 -22.07 -20.20
CA VAL A 330 16.88 -21.83 -21.52
C VAL A 330 17.92 -21.27 -22.50
N VAL A 331 18.67 -20.24 -22.08
CA VAL A 331 19.73 -19.65 -22.90
C VAL A 331 20.83 -20.67 -23.20
N ALA A 332 21.28 -21.42 -22.19
CA ALA A 332 22.32 -22.44 -22.37
C ALA A 332 21.90 -23.53 -23.36
N ASN A 333 20.65 -23.99 -23.30
CA ASN A 333 20.11 -24.97 -24.25
C ASN A 333 20.04 -24.40 -25.67
N LYS A 334 19.68 -23.12 -25.84
CA LYS A 334 19.73 -22.44 -27.15
C LYS A 334 21.15 -22.33 -27.71
N MET A 335 22.16 -22.27 -26.84
CA MET A 335 23.57 -22.22 -27.24
C MET A 335 24.18 -23.61 -27.55
N GLN A 336 23.50 -24.72 -27.26
CA GLN A 336 24.08 -26.05 -27.47
C GLN A 336 24.28 -26.35 -28.97
N PRO A 337 25.47 -26.81 -29.39
CA PRO A 337 25.69 -27.30 -30.75
C PRO A 337 24.76 -28.48 -31.05
N ALA A 338 24.13 -28.49 -32.22
CA ALA A 338 23.34 -29.64 -32.67
C ALA A 338 24.29 -30.86 -32.74
N MET A 339 24.12 -31.83 -31.84
CA MET A 339 24.89 -33.07 -31.91
C MET A 339 24.55 -33.78 -33.22
N SER A 340 25.58 -33.93 -34.06
CA SER A 340 25.55 -34.52 -35.40
C SER A 340 25.19 -35.99 -35.41
#